data_AF-A0A8H4PEA8-F1
#
_entry.id   AF-A0A8H4PEA8-F1
#
_cell.length_a   1.000
_cell.length_b   1.000
_cell.length_c   1.000
_cell.angle_alpha   90.00
_cell.angle_beta   90.00
_cell.angle_gamma   90.00
#
_symmetry.space_group_name_H-M   'P 1'
#
loop_
_entity.id
_entity.type
_entity.pdbx_description
1 polymer ?
#
loop_
_entity_poly.entity_id
_entity_poly.type
_entity_poly.pdbx_seq_one_letter_code
_entity_poly.pdbx_strand_id
1 'polypeptide(L)'
;MDAKVTSDCILKALERIVAHHPMLRCRFSHNQDAEVRATANQRIMPLQYQKEDQNNWSFRVHHNIASDDDLWNIVSTSQTSLDIVEGPVFSADVIINPQYETPLFLVAHHLVIDLVSWRVLWKTSKLSLKMRLASCLKAFHFHFGFKANLNFWKMENLKPKVKDMLRIQHTLDVEQTAQIMGQECNVPFSTMPVILTLAAVALSFQRVFPDRGPPALYNESHGRDTDTANEFMGTSRTIG
;
A
#
# COMPACT_ATOMS: atom_id res chain seq x y z
N MET A 1 21.48 -12.05 -22.66
CA MET A 1 20.30 -12.91 -22.93
C MET A 1 19.63 -13.12 -21.59
N ASP A 2 18.60 -12.32 -21.29
CA ASP A 2 17.90 -12.43 -20.01
C ASP A 2 17.07 -13.70 -20.00
N ALA A 3 17.34 -14.57 -19.03
CA ALA A 3 16.59 -15.80 -18.83
C ALA A 3 15.11 -15.45 -18.62
N LYS A 4 14.22 -16.06 -19.42
CA LYS A 4 12.78 -15.84 -19.33
C LYS A 4 12.31 -16.25 -17.92
N VAL A 5 11.90 -15.28 -17.11
CA VAL A 5 11.45 -15.51 -15.74
C VAL A 5 10.17 -16.34 -15.79
N THR A 6 10.20 -17.54 -15.21
CA THR A 6 9.05 -18.46 -15.13
C THR A 6 8.25 -18.21 -13.85
N SER A 7 6.95 -18.55 -13.85
CA SER A 7 6.09 -18.44 -12.66
C SER A 7 6.64 -19.24 -11.48
N ASP A 8 7.26 -20.40 -11.72
CA ASP A 8 7.92 -21.22 -10.68
C ASP A 8 9.11 -20.50 -10.03
N CYS A 9 9.93 -19.80 -10.82
CA CYS A 9 11.00 -18.96 -10.27
C CYS A 9 10.45 -17.82 -9.42
N ILE A 10 9.34 -17.20 -9.83
CA ILE A 10 8.68 -16.13 -9.06
C ILE A 10 8.12 -16.68 -7.75
N LEU A 11 7.44 -17.83 -7.80
CA LEU A 11 6.91 -18.51 -6.62
C LEU A 11 8.03 -18.77 -5.59
N LYS A 12 9.12 -19.41 -6.01
CA LYS A 12 10.27 -19.71 -5.12
C LYS A 12 10.93 -18.45 -4.54
N ALA A 13 10.99 -17.36 -5.31
CA ALA A 13 11.50 -16.08 -4.83
C ALA A 13 10.58 -15.48 -3.76
N LEU A 14 9.26 -15.50 -3.99
CA LEU A 14 8.26 -15.00 -3.05
C LEU A 14 8.17 -15.85 -1.78
N GLU A 15 8.31 -17.17 -1.88
CA GLU A 15 8.39 -18.06 -0.72
C GLU A 15 9.55 -17.66 0.21
N ARG A 16 10.72 -17.37 -0.36
CA ARG A 16 11.89 -16.89 0.41
C ARG A 16 11.63 -15.54 1.07
N ILE A 17 10.94 -14.65 0.37
CA ILE A 17 10.54 -13.34 0.89
C ILE A 17 9.59 -13.48 2.09
N VAL A 18 8.54 -14.30 1.95
CA VAL A 18 7.57 -14.56 3.03
C VAL A 18 8.22 -15.30 4.21
N ALA A 19 9.19 -16.16 3.93
CA ALA A 19 10.04 -16.79 4.95
C ALA A 19 10.86 -15.76 5.72
N HIS A 20 11.51 -14.84 5.00
CA HIS A 20 12.40 -13.85 5.57
C HIS A 20 11.66 -12.73 6.33
N HIS A 21 10.41 -12.43 5.97
CA HIS A 21 9.64 -11.32 6.54
C HIS A 21 8.40 -11.81 7.30
N PRO A 22 8.49 -11.99 8.64
CA PRO A 22 7.39 -12.46 9.49
C PRO A 22 6.09 -11.66 9.37
N MET A 23 6.16 -10.35 9.12
CA MET A 23 4.97 -9.49 9.01
C MET A 23 4.04 -9.90 7.87
N LEU A 24 4.56 -10.52 6.79
CA LEU A 24 3.73 -11.07 5.70
C LEU A 24 2.92 -12.30 6.12
N ARG A 25 3.16 -12.83 7.32
CA ARG A 25 2.43 -13.93 7.97
C ARG A 25 1.77 -13.50 9.28
N CYS A 26 1.67 -12.21 9.52
CA CYS A 26 1.09 -11.66 10.73
C CYS A 26 -0.44 -11.85 10.75
N ARG A 27 -1.00 -12.06 11.94
CA ARG A 27 -2.44 -11.98 12.22
C ARG A 27 -2.67 -11.11 13.44
N PHE A 28 -3.81 -10.42 13.43
CA PHE A 28 -4.25 -9.53 14.49
C PHE A 28 -5.57 -10.04 15.04
N SER A 29 -5.69 -10.12 16.35
CA SER A 29 -6.96 -10.38 17.02
C SER A 29 -7.20 -9.34 18.09
N HIS A 30 -8.46 -9.06 18.34
CA HIS A 30 -8.89 -8.16 19.39
C HIS A 30 -9.65 -8.95 20.44
N ASN A 31 -9.20 -8.92 21.69
CA ASN A 31 -9.89 -9.59 22.78
C ASN A 31 -10.80 -8.57 23.49
N GLN A 32 -12.11 -8.82 23.50
CA GLN A 32 -13.11 -7.95 24.13
C GLN A 32 -13.40 -8.34 25.60
N ASP A 33 -12.72 -9.34 26.14
CA ASP A 33 -12.85 -9.72 27.54
C ASP A 33 -11.90 -8.91 28.42
N ALA A 34 -12.41 -7.79 28.93
CA ALA A 34 -12.29 -7.32 30.32
C ALA A 34 -12.61 -5.82 30.41
N GLU A 35 -13.18 -5.39 31.54
CA GLU A 35 -13.28 -3.98 31.99
C GLU A 35 -11.95 -3.20 31.98
N VAL A 36 -10.83 -3.86 31.64
CA VAL A 36 -9.50 -3.30 31.52
C VAL A 36 -9.10 -3.29 30.06
N ARG A 37 -9.09 -2.09 29.44
CA ARG A 37 -8.53 -1.73 28.13
C ARG A 37 -8.39 -2.87 27.12
N ALA A 38 -9.22 -2.80 26.07
CA ALA A 38 -9.03 -3.42 24.77
C ALA A 38 -7.55 -3.78 24.45
N THR A 39 -7.19 -5.06 24.50
CA THR A 39 -5.87 -5.55 24.08
C THR A 39 -5.93 -6.04 22.64
N ALA A 40 -5.00 -5.55 21.82
CA ALA A 40 -4.78 -6.03 20.46
C ALA A 40 -3.62 -7.02 20.49
N ASN A 41 -3.85 -8.23 20.04
CA ASN A 41 -2.84 -9.28 20.00
C ASN A 41 -2.33 -9.45 18.57
N GLN A 42 -1.01 -9.58 18.47
CA GLN A 42 -0.31 -9.87 17.22
C GLN A 42 0.31 -11.27 17.29
N ARG A 43 0.06 -12.10 16.27
CA ARG A 43 0.69 -13.43 16.16
C ARG A 43 1.33 -13.61 14.78
N ILE A 44 2.48 -14.26 14.74
CA ILE A 44 3.13 -14.66 13.49
C ILE A 44 2.80 -16.12 13.22
N MET A 45 2.18 -16.40 12.08
CA MET A 45 1.84 -17.77 11.68
C MET A 45 3.10 -18.51 11.20
N PRO A 46 3.34 -19.78 11.57
CA PRO A 46 4.51 -20.55 11.12
C PRO A 46 4.51 -20.71 9.60
N LEU A 47 5.67 -20.94 8.98
CA LEU A 47 5.80 -20.99 7.51
C LEU A 47 4.92 -22.07 6.85
N GLN A 48 4.90 -23.24 7.46
CA GLN A 48 4.02 -24.35 7.09
C GLN A 48 2.74 -24.26 7.93
N TYR A 49 1.87 -23.31 7.59
CA TYR A 49 0.51 -23.31 8.12
C TYR A 49 -0.39 -23.92 7.05
N GLN A 50 -0.84 -25.15 7.32
CA GLN A 50 -1.83 -25.85 6.52
C GLN A 50 -3.01 -26.16 7.43
N LYS A 51 -3.96 -25.23 7.49
CA LYS A 51 -5.32 -25.57 7.86
C LYS A 51 -6.04 -25.80 6.53
N GLU A 52 -6.90 -26.81 6.43
CA GLU A 52 -7.66 -27.13 5.22
C GLU A 52 -8.20 -25.82 4.61
N ASP A 53 -7.76 -25.51 3.38
CA ASP A 53 -8.06 -24.32 2.58
C ASP A 53 -7.48 -22.94 3.01
N GLN A 54 -6.61 -22.86 4.02
CA GLN A 54 -6.02 -21.57 4.47
C GLN A 54 -4.48 -21.54 4.35
N ASN A 55 -3.99 -20.87 3.32
CA ASN A 55 -2.57 -20.54 3.17
C ASN A 55 -2.19 -19.24 3.89
N ASN A 56 -0.96 -19.17 4.38
CA ASN A 56 -0.40 -17.97 5.02
C ASN A 56 -0.42 -16.73 4.12
N TRP A 57 -0.25 -16.96 2.81
CA TRP A 57 -0.19 -15.99 1.73
C TRP A 57 -0.74 -16.65 0.46
N SER A 58 -1.15 -15.86 -0.53
CA SER A 58 -1.69 -16.38 -1.79
C SER A 58 -0.77 -16.13 -2.97
N PHE A 59 -0.65 -17.11 -3.86
CA PHE A 59 0.02 -16.98 -5.15
C PHE A 59 -0.92 -17.49 -6.24
N ARG A 60 -1.22 -16.64 -7.22
CA ARG A 60 -2.12 -16.99 -8.33
C ARG A 60 -1.44 -16.68 -9.66
N VAL A 61 -1.69 -17.54 -10.64
CA VAL A 61 -1.22 -17.38 -12.01
C VAL A 61 -2.43 -17.24 -12.91
N HIS A 62 -2.46 -16.16 -13.68
CA HIS A 62 -3.52 -15.82 -14.62
C HIS A 62 -2.97 -15.88 -16.04
N HIS A 63 -3.80 -16.32 -16.98
CA HIS A 63 -3.41 -16.49 -18.38
C HIS A 63 -4.38 -15.76 -19.30
N ASN A 64 -3.88 -15.24 -20.42
CA ASN A 64 -4.69 -14.69 -21.51
C ASN A 64 -5.66 -13.57 -21.07
N ILE A 65 -5.17 -12.64 -20.26
CA ILE A 65 -5.96 -11.48 -19.82
C ILE A 65 -6.02 -10.46 -20.97
N ALA A 66 -7.23 -10.20 -21.47
CA ALA A 66 -7.47 -9.46 -22.70
C ALA A 66 -7.87 -8.00 -22.48
N SER A 67 -8.37 -7.63 -21.29
CA SER A 67 -8.87 -6.28 -21.00
C SER A 67 -8.31 -5.70 -19.71
N ASP A 68 -8.30 -4.36 -19.62
CA ASP A 68 -7.97 -3.65 -18.38
C ASP A 68 -9.00 -3.92 -17.28
N ASP A 69 -10.26 -4.17 -17.62
CA ASP A 69 -11.31 -4.51 -16.67
C ASP A 69 -11.05 -5.88 -15.99
N ASP A 70 -10.56 -6.86 -16.75
CA ASP A 70 -10.14 -8.15 -16.21
C ASP A 70 -8.94 -8.01 -15.27
N LEU A 71 -7.98 -7.14 -15.60
CA LEU A 71 -6.87 -6.79 -14.72
C LEU A 71 -7.37 -6.18 -13.40
N TRP A 72 -8.33 -5.26 -13.47
CA TRP A 72 -8.94 -4.65 -12.29
C TRP A 72 -9.71 -5.66 -11.44
N ASN A 73 -10.42 -6.60 -12.06
CA ASN A 73 -11.12 -7.68 -11.36
C ASN A 73 -10.14 -8.58 -10.59
N ILE A 74 -8.99 -8.91 -11.18
CA ILE A 74 -7.92 -9.66 -10.51
C ILE A 74 -7.43 -8.87 -9.29
N VAL A 75 -7.03 -7.61 -9.46
CA VAL A 75 -6.52 -6.77 -8.37
C VAL A 75 -7.55 -6.60 -7.26
N SER A 76 -8.82 -6.36 -7.61
CA SER A 76 -9.92 -6.24 -6.64
C SER A 76 -10.14 -7.53 -5.87
N THR A 77 -10.12 -8.68 -6.55
CA THR A 77 -10.23 -10.00 -5.90
C THR A 77 -9.09 -10.19 -4.90
N SER A 78 -7.85 -9.88 -5.30
CA SER A 78 -6.68 -9.97 -4.42
C SER A 78 -6.80 -9.09 -3.19
N GLN A 79 -7.20 -7.83 -3.35
CA GLN A 79 -7.39 -6.91 -2.22
C GLN A 79 -8.48 -7.35 -1.25
N THR A 80 -9.63 -7.80 -1.79
CA THR A 80 -10.77 -8.23 -0.97
C THR A 80 -10.51 -9.56 -0.25
N SER A 81 -9.64 -10.41 -0.81
CA SER A 81 -9.23 -11.68 -0.21
C SER A 81 -8.39 -11.54 1.07
N LEU A 82 -7.84 -10.37 1.36
CA LEU A 82 -6.97 -10.19 2.52
C LEU A 82 -7.76 -10.07 3.83
N ASP A 83 -7.39 -10.86 4.82
CA ASP A 83 -8.02 -10.88 6.15
C ASP A 83 -6.93 -10.77 7.22
N ILE A 84 -7.08 -9.81 8.15
CA ILE A 84 -6.06 -9.59 9.19
C ILE A 84 -6.16 -10.59 10.35
N VAL A 85 -7.31 -11.25 10.52
CA VAL A 85 -7.59 -12.17 11.62
C VAL A 85 -7.24 -13.60 11.20
N GLU A 86 -7.78 -14.02 10.06
CA GLU A 86 -7.63 -15.38 9.53
C GLU A 86 -6.53 -15.48 8.45
N GLY A 87 -6.34 -14.41 7.68
CA GLY A 87 -5.42 -14.40 6.55
C GLY A 87 -6.07 -14.75 5.21
N PRO A 88 -5.29 -14.68 4.12
CA PRO A 88 -3.90 -14.20 4.09
C PRO A 88 -3.79 -12.67 4.26
N VAL A 89 -2.60 -12.15 4.62
CA VAL A 89 -2.33 -10.70 4.68
C VAL A 89 -1.44 -10.20 3.54
N PHE A 90 -0.98 -11.13 2.70
CA PHE A 90 -0.15 -10.89 1.52
C PHE A 90 -0.58 -11.82 0.38
N SER A 91 -0.62 -11.29 -0.83
CA SER A 91 -1.01 -11.99 -2.05
C SER A 91 -0.16 -11.54 -3.23
N ALA A 92 0.12 -12.46 -4.15
CA ALA A 92 0.82 -12.21 -5.39
C ALA A 92 0.05 -12.80 -6.58
N ASP A 93 -0.12 -12.01 -7.63
CA ASP A 93 -0.78 -12.43 -8.87
C ASP A 93 0.18 -12.23 -10.05
N VAL A 94 0.49 -13.30 -10.76
CA VAL A 94 1.34 -13.31 -11.96
C VAL A 94 0.45 -13.43 -13.17
N ILE A 95 0.64 -12.56 -14.17
CA ILE A 95 -0.14 -12.61 -15.40
C ILE A 95 0.76 -13.00 -16.56
N ILE A 96 0.44 -14.10 -17.23
CA ILE A 96 1.21 -14.62 -18.35
C ILE A 96 0.40 -14.39 -19.63
N ASN A 97 0.80 -13.36 -20.37
CA ASN A 97 0.28 -13.08 -21.70
C ASN A 97 1.37 -13.31 -22.75
N PRO A 98 1.16 -14.14 -23.79
CA PRO A 98 2.20 -14.48 -24.78
C PRO A 98 2.82 -13.28 -25.51
N GLN A 99 2.09 -12.17 -25.58
CA GLN A 99 2.43 -10.98 -26.35
C GLN A 99 3.01 -9.84 -25.51
N TYR A 100 2.98 -9.95 -24.18
CA TYR A 100 3.38 -8.89 -23.25
C TYR A 100 4.43 -9.38 -22.25
N GLU A 101 5.11 -8.44 -21.60
CA GLU A 101 5.85 -8.75 -20.37
C GLU A 101 4.91 -9.36 -19.34
N THR A 102 5.39 -10.27 -18.51
CA THR A 102 4.61 -10.94 -17.45
C THR A 102 4.45 -9.98 -16.25
N PRO A 103 3.37 -9.21 -16.03
CA PRO A 103 3.31 -8.35 -14.86
C PRO A 103 3.12 -9.18 -13.58
N LEU A 104 3.68 -8.68 -12.48
CA LEU A 104 3.52 -9.23 -11.14
C LEU A 104 2.83 -8.18 -10.27
N PHE A 105 1.67 -8.53 -9.73
CA PHE A 105 0.94 -7.71 -8.79
C PHE A 105 1.17 -8.21 -7.37
N LEU A 106 1.61 -7.33 -6.48
CA LEU A 106 1.76 -7.63 -5.06
C LEU A 106 0.75 -6.81 -4.27
N VAL A 107 0.00 -7.50 -3.42
CA VAL A 107 -1.03 -6.90 -2.59
C VAL A 107 -0.79 -7.31 -1.15
N ALA A 108 -0.70 -6.33 -0.25
CA ALA A 108 -0.58 -6.58 1.18
C ALA A 108 -1.51 -5.66 1.97
N HIS A 109 -1.90 -6.13 3.15
CA HIS A 109 -2.70 -5.34 4.06
C HIS A 109 -1.84 -4.21 4.67
N HIS A 110 -2.36 -2.98 4.76
CA HIS A 110 -1.58 -1.82 5.20
C HIS A 110 -1.02 -1.93 6.64
N LEU A 111 -1.64 -2.76 7.49
CA LEU A 111 -1.14 -3.07 8.83
C LEU A 111 0.16 -3.88 8.86
N VAL A 112 0.55 -4.50 7.74
CA VAL A 112 1.75 -5.33 7.67
C VAL A 112 2.77 -4.77 6.69
N ILE A 113 2.49 -3.63 6.04
CA ILE A 113 3.36 -3.04 5.03
C ILE A 113 3.19 -1.52 4.93
N ASP A 114 4.32 -0.81 4.87
CA ASP A 114 4.39 0.63 4.58
C ASP A 114 5.06 0.90 3.21
N LEU A 115 5.11 2.17 2.79
CA LEU A 115 5.72 2.60 1.53
C LEU A 115 7.23 2.27 1.44
N VAL A 116 7.94 2.25 2.58
CA VAL A 116 9.37 1.94 2.63
C VAL A 116 9.62 0.43 2.52
N SER A 117 8.75 -0.39 3.10
CA SER A 117 8.77 -1.85 3.09
C SER A 117 8.68 -2.42 1.69
N TRP A 118 7.92 -1.77 0.79
CA TRP A 118 7.88 -2.16 -0.61
C TRP A 118 9.23 -2.04 -1.30
N ARG A 119 10.06 -1.06 -0.93
CA ARG A 119 11.44 -0.93 -1.46
C ARG A 119 12.34 -2.06 -0.95
N VAL A 120 12.12 -2.51 0.29
CA VAL A 120 12.84 -3.66 0.86
C VAL A 120 12.48 -4.93 0.10
N LEU A 121 11.19 -5.17 -0.13
CA LEU A 121 10.73 -6.31 -0.95
C LEU A 121 11.32 -6.29 -2.36
N TRP A 122 11.39 -5.11 -2.97
CA TRP A 122 11.99 -4.93 -4.30
C TRP A 122 13.48 -5.29 -4.33
N LYS A 123 14.27 -4.77 -3.39
CA LYS A 123 15.71 -5.04 -3.33
C LYS A 123 16.01 -6.53 -3.09
N THR A 124 15.17 -7.21 -2.32
CA THR A 124 15.35 -8.62 -1.97
C THR A 124 14.96 -9.56 -3.12
N SER A 125 13.99 -9.19 -3.97
CA SER A 125 13.50 -10.10 -5.01
C SER A 125 14.47 -10.27 -6.19
N LYS A 126 15.29 -9.25 -6.52
CA LYS A 126 16.12 -9.21 -7.76
C LYS A 126 15.31 -9.47 -9.05
N LEU A 127 13.98 -9.36 -9.01
CA LEU A 127 13.08 -9.63 -10.12
C LEU A 127 12.91 -8.33 -10.93
N SER A 128 13.30 -8.32 -12.22
CA SER A 128 13.00 -7.23 -13.15
C SER A 128 11.57 -7.37 -13.65
N LEU A 129 10.60 -6.87 -12.88
CA LEU A 129 9.17 -7.05 -13.14
C LEU A 129 8.43 -5.72 -12.96
N LYS A 130 7.50 -5.39 -13.87
CA LYS A 130 6.57 -4.27 -13.67
C LYS A 130 5.63 -4.62 -12.53
N MET A 131 5.88 -4.01 -11.38
CA MET A 131 5.12 -4.22 -10.16
C MET A 131 4.11 -3.09 -9.96
N ARG A 132 2.84 -3.45 -9.83
CA ARG A 132 1.81 -2.53 -9.34
C ARG A 132 1.52 -2.85 -7.88
N LEU A 133 1.80 -1.86 -7.03
CA LEU A 133 1.60 -1.94 -5.60
C LEU A 133 0.19 -1.52 -5.26
N ALA A 134 -0.48 -2.31 -4.43
CA ALA A 134 -1.74 -1.90 -3.85
C ALA A 134 -1.75 -2.25 -2.36
N SER A 135 -1.81 -1.21 -1.53
CA SER A 135 -2.15 -1.34 -0.12
C SER A 135 -3.67 -1.28 0.01
N CYS A 136 -4.26 -2.30 0.65
CA CYS A 136 -5.67 -2.25 1.00
C CYS A 136 -5.83 -1.47 2.30
N LEU A 137 -6.28 -0.21 2.20
CA LEU A 137 -6.83 0.53 3.34
C LEU A 137 -8.25 -0.01 3.60
N LYS A 138 -8.37 -1.15 4.30
CA LYS A 138 -9.62 -1.39 5.03
C LYS A 138 -9.66 -0.30 6.09
N ALA A 139 -10.68 0.58 6.00
CA ALA A 139 -10.76 1.82 6.77
C ALA A 139 -10.49 1.57 8.27
N PHE A 140 -9.24 1.82 8.69
CA PHE A 140 -8.94 2.03 10.08
C PHE A 140 -9.54 3.39 10.41
N HIS A 141 -10.63 3.37 11.17
CA HIS A 141 -11.25 4.57 11.69
C HIS A 141 -10.33 5.16 12.76
N PHE A 142 -9.30 5.88 12.35
CA PHE A 142 -8.69 6.86 13.22
C PHE A 142 -9.70 8.00 13.41
N HIS A 143 -10.32 8.06 14.58
CA HIS A 143 -11.15 9.18 14.99
C HIS A 143 -10.25 10.39 15.26
N PHE A 144 -9.83 11.07 14.21
CA PHE A 144 -9.47 12.48 14.30
C PHE A 144 -10.77 13.27 14.27
N GLY A 145 -10.92 14.27 15.13
CA GLY A 145 -12.19 14.98 15.40
C GLY A 145 -12.85 15.73 14.23
N PHE A 146 -12.47 15.44 12.99
CA PHE A 146 -13.03 15.99 11.77
C PHE A 146 -13.83 14.91 11.02
N LYS A 147 -15.15 15.10 10.92
CA LYS A 147 -16.02 14.23 10.10
C LYS A 147 -16.10 14.76 8.68
N ALA A 148 -15.99 13.87 7.69
CA ALA A 148 -16.24 14.23 6.31
C ALA A 148 -17.69 14.72 6.14
N ASN A 149 -17.89 15.87 5.47
CA ASN A 149 -19.22 16.36 5.13
C ASN A 149 -19.77 15.58 3.93
N LEU A 150 -20.44 14.47 4.20
CA LEU A 150 -20.99 13.58 3.17
C LEU A 150 -22.12 14.25 2.38
N ASN A 151 -22.88 15.16 3.00
CA ASN A 151 -23.98 15.89 2.36
C ASN A 151 -23.49 16.77 1.22
N PHE A 152 -22.42 17.52 1.48
CA PHE A 152 -21.76 18.35 0.46
C PHE A 152 -21.35 17.53 -0.77
N TRP A 153 -20.81 16.33 -0.54
CA TRP A 153 -20.40 15.42 -1.60
C TRP A 153 -21.54 14.58 -2.19
N LYS A 154 -22.77 14.75 -1.69
CA LYS A 154 -23.94 13.92 -2.05
C LYS A 154 -23.68 12.42 -1.84
N MET A 155 -22.95 12.08 -0.78
CA MET A 155 -22.51 10.71 -0.44
C MET A 155 -23.20 10.11 0.79
N GLU A 156 -24.17 10.80 1.40
CA GLU A 156 -24.82 10.40 2.66
C GLU A 156 -25.37 8.97 2.65
N ASN A 157 -25.94 8.57 1.52
CA ASN A 157 -26.59 7.27 1.34
C ASN A 157 -25.76 6.29 0.49
N LEU A 158 -24.53 6.66 0.19
CA LEU A 158 -23.63 5.84 -0.62
C LEU A 158 -22.72 5.01 0.27
N LYS A 159 -22.48 3.77 -0.14
CA LYS A 159 -21.45 2.90 0.43
C LYS A 159 -20.31 2.84 -0.59
N PRO A 160 -19.39 3.82 -0.60
CA PRO A 160 -18.32 3.86 -1.59
C PRO A 160 -17.49 2.58 -1.49
N LYS A 161 -17.38 1.83 -2.59
CA LYS A 161 -16.50 0.68 -2.68
C LYS A 161 -15.22 1.10 -3.39
N VAL A 162 -14.13 0.36 -3.18
CA VAL A 162 -12.86 0.60 -3.87
C VAL A 162 -13.05 0.60 -5.40
N LYS A 163 -13.94 -0.25 -5.92
CA LYS A 163 -14.29 -0.30 -7.34
C LYS A 163 -14.94 0.98 -7.89
N ASP A 164 -15.51 1.81 -7.02
CA ASP A 164 -16.17 3.07 -7.40
C ASP A 164 -15.18 4.25 -7.33
N MET A 165 -13.90 3.99 -7.02
CA MET A 165 -12.86 5.00 -6.94
C MET A 165 -12.48 5.53 -8.32
N LEU A 166 -12.60 6.85 -8.50
CA LEU A 166 -12.01 7.54 -9.64
C LEU A 166 -10.56 7.92 -9.31
N ARG A 167 -9.63 7.51 -10.16
CA ARG A 167 -8.21 7.87 -10.05
C ARG A 167 -7.83 8.80 -11.19
N ILE A 168 -7.51 10.05 -10.84
CA ILE A 168 -6.91 11.02 -11.75
C ILE A 168 -5.41 11.07 -11.42
N GLN A 169 -4.57 10.92 -12.44
CA GLN A 169 -3.13 11.00 -12.29
C GLN A 169 -2.59 12.11 -13.19
N HIS A 170 -1.73 12.94 -12.62
CA HIS A 170 -0.98 13.96 -13.34
C HIS A 170 0.50 13.73 -13.11
N THR A 171 1.31 13.91 -14.16
CA THR A 171 2.75 13.74 -14.11
C THR A 171 3.39 15.09 -14.35
N LEU A 172 4.18 15.55 -13.38
CA LEU A 172 5.01 16.73 -13.53
C LEU A 172 6.22 16.38 -14.38
N ASP A 173 6.60 17.29 -15.27
CA ASP A 173 7.81 17.12 -16.07
C ASP A 173 9.09 17.33 -15.23
N VAL A 174 10.25 17.15 -15.86
CA VAL A 174 11.56 17.27 -15.20
C VAL A 174 11.79 18.67 -14.66
N GLU A 175 11.36 19.70 -15.39
CA GLU A 175 11.56 21.11 -15.04
C GLU A 175 10.67 21.49 -13.85
N GLN A 176 9.38 21.17 -13.91
CA GLN A 176 8.42 21.36 -12.83
C GLN A 176 8.82 20.61 -11.56
N THR A 177 9.29 19.36 -11.71
CA THR A 177 9.79 18.57 -10.59
C THR A 177 11.02 19.22 -9.96
N ALA A 178 11.96 19.71 -10.78
CA ALA A 178 13.15 20.41 -10.31
C ALA A 178 12.80 21.73 -9.60
N GLN A 179 11.78 22.46 -10.06
CA GLN A 179 11.31 23.68 -9.41
C GLN A 179 10.73 23.41 -8.02
N ILE A 180 10.02 22.29 -7.80
CA ILE A 180 9.43 21.96 -6.50
C ILE A 180 10.46 21.30 -5.56
N MET A 181 11.34 20.47 -6.09
CA MET A 181 12.34 19.71 -5.32
C MET A 181 13.65 20.47 -5.11
N GLY A 182 13.90 21.51 -5.90
CA GLY A 182 15.15 22.25 -5.95
C GLY A 182 15.36 23.16 -4.75
N GLN A 183 16.61 23.56 -4.54
CA GLN A 183 16.99 24.43 -3.43
C GLN A 183 16.49 25.87 -3.61
N GLU A 184 16.24 26.31 -4.84
CA GLU A 184 15.86 27.69 -5.16
C GLU A 184 14.55 28.14 -4.50
N CYS A 185 13.58 27.23 -4.34
CA CYS A 185 12.32 27.54 -3.65
C CYS A 185 12.33 27.08 -2.18
N ASN A 186 13.05 26.02 -1.85
CA ASN A 186 12.99 25.42 -0.51
C ASN A 186 13.91 26.15 0.49
N VAL A 187 15.13 26.53 0.09
CA VAL A 187 16.11 27.13 0.99
C VAL A 187 15.75 28.57 1.41
N PRO A 188 15.41 29.50 0.48
CA PRO A 188 15.13 30.88 0.87
C PRO A 188 13.89 31.02 1.78
N PHE A 189 12.91 30.13 1.60
CA PHE A 189 11.66 30.15 2.35
C PHE A 189 11.61 29.13 3.48
N SER A 190 12.70 28.41 3.75
CA SER A 190 12.76 27.34 4.76
C SER A 190 11.60 26.33 4.62
N THR A 191 11.26 25.96 3.39
CA THR A 191 10.18 25.01 3.09
C THR A 191 10.72 23.63 2.71
N MET A 192 9.81 22.65 2.62
CA MET A 192 10.07 21.33 2.07
C MET A 192 9.14 21.06 0.89
N PRO A 193 9.52 20.21 -0.09
CA PRO A 193 8.68 19.89 -1.24
C PRO A 193 7.28 19.40 -0.88
N VAL A 194 7.16 18.64 0.22
CA VAL A 194 5.88 18.17 0.75
C VAL A 194 4.97 19.32 1.21
N ILE A 195 5.53 20.36 1.83
CA ILE A 195 4.78 21.54 2.27
C ILE A 195 4.28 22.31 1.06
N LEU A 196 5.12 22.52 0.04
CA LEU A 196 4.72 23.19 -1.20
C LEU A 196 3.59 22.43 -1.90
N THR A 197 3.66 21.11 -1.93
CA THR A 197 2.62 20.25 -2.54
C THR A 197 1.31 20.33 -1.77
N LEU A 198 1.36 20.21 -0.43
CA LEU A 198 0.17 20.32 0.42
C LEU A 198 -0.47 21.71 0.32
N ALA A 199 0.35 22.77 0.28
CA ALA A 199 -0.13 24.14 0.08
C ALA A 199 -0.82 24.29 -1.28
N ALA A 200 -0.26 23.76 -2.37
CA ALA A 200 -0.88 23.78 -3.69
C ALA A 200 -2.25 23.05 -3.69
N VAL A 201 -2.35 21.90 -3.01
CA VAL A 201 -3.62 21.17 -2.84
C VAL A 201 -4.63 21.97 -2.02
N ALA A 202 -4.22 22.55 -0.88
CA ALA A 202 -5.10 23.38 -0.06
C ALA A 202 -5.64 24.59 -0.83
N LEU A 203 -4.75 25.30 -1.53
CA LEU A 203 -5.09 26.51 -2.28
C LEU A 203 -6.00 26.20 -3.48
N SER A 204 -5.70 25.13 -4.22
CA SER A 204 -6.55 24.70 -5.33
C SER A 204 -7.94 24.29 -4.84
N PHE A 205 -8.03 23.55 -3.73
CA PHE A 205 -9.32 23.19 -3.13
C PHE A 205 -10.13 24.42 -2.73
N GLN A 206 -9.51 25.40 -2.06
CA GLN A 206 -10.18 26.62 -1.64
C GLN A 206 -10.66 27.47 -2.83
N ARG A 207 -9.92 27.48 -3.94
CA ARG A 207 -10.34 28.15 -5.18
C ARG A 207 -11.54 27.47 -5.85
N VAL A 208 -11.61 26.15 -5.80
CA VAL A 208 -12.71 25.37 -6.41
C VAL A 208 -13.95 25.35 -5.51
N PHE A 209 -13.78 25.35 -4.19
CA PHE A 209 -14.86 25.28 -3.20
C PHE A 209 -14.81 26.46 -2.22
N PRO A 210 -15.07 27.69 -2.68
CA PRO A 210 -14.93 28.91 -1.86
C PRO A 210 -15.83 28.89 -0.62
N ASP A 211 -17.02 28.28 -0.72
CA ASP A 211 -18.02 28.25 0.35
C ASP A 211 -17.70 27.26 1.49
N ARG A 212 -16.64 26.46 1.36
CA ARG A 212 -16.29 25.38 2.31
C ARG A 212 -15.14 25.73 3.26
N GLY A 213 -14.38 26.78 2.96
CA GLY A 213 -13.13 27.07 3.66
C GLY A 213 -12.02 26.05 3.37
N PRO A 214 -10.87 26.12 4.08
CA PRO A 214 -9.72 25.27 3.80
C PRO A 214 -10.00 23.79 4.11
N PRO A 215 -9.47 22.84 3.31
CA PRO A 215 -9.63 21.42 3.60
C PRO A 215 -8.75 21.00 4.79
N ALA A 216 -9.19 19.99 5.54
CA ALA A 216 -8.29 19.25 6.41
C ALA A 216 -7.36 18.40 5.53
N LEU A 217 -6.05 18.59 5.69
CA LEU A 217 -5.02 17.81 5.00
C LEU A 217 -4.35 16.86 6.00
N TYR A 218 -4.28 15.58 5.62
CA TYR A 218 -3.52 14.57 6.34
C TYR A 218 -2.28 14.21 5.53
N ASN A 219 -1.13 14.25 6.18
CA ASN A 219 0.13 13.80 5.60
C ASN A 219 0.58 12.54 6.34
N GLU A 220 0.63 11.41 5.64
CA GLU A 220 1.10 10.15 6.18
C GLU A 220 2.63 10.09 6.10
N SER A 221 3.31 10.19 7.24
CA SER A 221 4.73 9.88 7.34
C SER A 221 4.93 8.38 7.57
N HIS A 222 6.02 7.80 7.08
CA HIS A 222 6.32 6.38 7.29
C HIS A 222 6.73 6.02 8.73
N GLY A 223 6.87 7.00 9.64
CA GLY A 223 7.18 6.75 11.06
C GLY A 223 8.55 6.13 11.32
N ARG A 224 9.43 6.13 10.30
CA ARG A 224 10.81 5.62 10.36
C ARG A 224 11.86 6.73 10.39
N ASP A 225 11.44 7.94 10.76
CA ASP A 225 12.33 9.06 11.01
C ASP A 225 13.01 8.83 12.36
N THR A 226 13.96 7.90 12.39
CA THR A 226 14.84 7.75 13.55
C THR A 226 15.94 8.79 13.45
N ASP A 227 15.95 9.71 14.41
CA ASP A 227 17.07 10.60 14.70
C ASP A 227 18.42 9.87 14.58
N THR A 228 19.41 10.61 14.12
CA THR A 228 20.81 10.24 13.80
C THR A 228 21.63 9.67 14.98
N ALA A 229 21.04 8.92 15.91
CA ALA A 229 21.68 8.54 17.17
C ALA A 229 21.73 7.03 17.48
N ASN A 230 21.19 6.12 16.67
CA ASN A 230 21.31 4.69 16.98
C ASN A 230 21.30 3.76 15.75
N GLU A 231 22.49 3.57 15.13
CA GLU A 231 22.71 2.61 14.02
C GLU A 231 22.43 1.14 14.40
N PHE A 232 22.26 0.82 15.68
CA PHE A 232 21.99 -0.56 16.13
C PHE A 232 20.54 -1.03 15.96
N MET A 233 19.57 -0.14 15.72
CA MET A 233 18.17 -0.50 15.49
C MET A 233 17.69 -0.02 14.11
N GLY A 234 18.38 -0.46 13.06
CA GLY A 234 18.04 -0.10 11.67
C GLY A 234 16.71 -0.68 11.20
N THR A 235 15.63 0.08 11.29
CA THR A 235 14.29 -0.26 10.74
C THR A 235 14.22 -0.13 9.21
N SER A 236 15.29 0.34 8.55
CA SER A 236 15.33 0.54 7.10
C SER A 236 15.22 -0.75 6.28
N ARG A 237 15.44 -1.92 6.91
CA ARG A 237 15.34 -3.26 6.29
C ARG A 237 14.16 -4.09 6.81
N THR A 238 13.32 -3.53 7.69
CA THR A 238 12.16 -4.24 8.22
C THR A 238 10.93 -4.01 7.34
N ILE A 239 9.99 -4.96 7.41
CA ILE A 239 8.64 -4.79 6.86
C ILE A 239 7.72 -4.56 8.05
N GLY A 240 6.87 -3.54 7.96
CA GLY A 240 5.97 -3.10 9.03
C GLY A 240 5.49 -1.70 8.79
#